data_AF-A0A942MD68-F1
#
_entry.id   AF-A0A942MD68-F1
#
_cell.length_a   1.000
_cell.length_b   1.000
_cell.length_c   1.000
_cell.angle_alpha   90.00
_cell.angle_beta   90.00
_cell.angle_gamma   90.00
#
_symmetry.space_group_name_H-M   'P 1'
#
loop_
_entity.id
_entity.type
_entity.pdbx_description
1 polymer ?
#
loop_
_entity_poly.entity_id
_entity_poly.type
_entity_poly.pdbx_seq_one_letter_code
_entity_poly.pdbx_strand_id
1 'polypeptide(L)'
;MEWVKLQTSFDSEGKALKAANTAAIIEARLTSQPRGPQYQVETKIKKVDEKWQVFWRKVFIGYEAGCGGGCKACDDKSPQSDKGKVIPFKKL
;
A
#
# COMPACT_ATOMS: atom_id res chain seq x y z
N MET A 1 13.19 4.99 -15.02
CA MET A 1 13.28 4.10 -13.84
C MET A 1 14.04 2.85 -14.24
N GLU A 2 15.02 2.46 -13.43
CA GLU A 2 15.96 1.38 -13.75
C GLU A 2 15.45 0.02 -13.28
N TRP A 3 15.87 -1.04 -13.97
CA TRP A 3 15.62 -2.42 -13.57
C TRP A 3 16.62 -2.82 -12.49
N VAL A 4 16.10 -3.23 -11.34
CA VAL A 4 16.90 -3.73 -10.22
C VAL A 4 17.04 -5.24 -10.35
N LYS A 5 18.28 -5.73 -10.29
CA LYS A 5 18.60 -7.15 -10.30
C LYS A 5 18.52 -7.70 -8.87
N LEU A 6 17.80 -8.80 -8.65
CA LEU A 6 17.93 -9.55 -7.38
C LEU A 6 19.35 -10.13 -7.27
N GLN A 7 19.97 -10.04 -6.10
CA GLN A 7 21.33 -10.55 -5.90
C GLN A 7 21.41 -12.07 -6.11
N THR A 8 20.32 -12.79 -5.84
CA THR A 8 20.23 -14.23 -6.01
C THR A 8 19.94 -14.62 -7.46
N SER A 9 20.63 -15.65 -7.91
CA SER A 9 20.38 -16.37 -9.17
C SER A 9 19.81 -17.75 -8.85
N PHE A 10 18.94 -18.28 -9.72
CA PHE A 10 18.23 -19.53 -9.48
C PHE A 10 18.56 -20.59 -10.52
N ASP A 11 18.66 -21.85 -10.11
CA ASP A 11 18.99 -22.95 -11.03
C ASP A 11 17.78 -23.44 -11.84
N SER A 12 16.56 -23.09 -11.42
CA SER A 12 15.34 -23.45 -12.15
C SER A 12 14.41 -22.26 -12.38
N GLU A 13 13.73 -22.29 -13.52
CA GLU A 13 12.75 -21.27 -13.90
C GLU A 13 11.61 -21.20 -12.86
N GLY A 14 11.14 -22.35 -12.37
CA GLY A 14 10.09 -22.39 -11.34
C GLY A 14 10.50 -21.72 -10.03
N LYS A 15 11.78 -21.81 -9.61
CA LYS A 15 12.29 -21.09 -8.45
C LYS A 15 12.39 -19.59 -8.73
N ALA A 16 12.88 -19.20 -9.91
CA ALA A 16 12.93 -17.81 -10.33
C ALA A 16 11.54 -17.15 -10.42
N LEU A 17 10.54 -17.89 -10.90
CA LEU A 17 9.15 -17.43 -10.99
C LEU A 17 8.55 -17.17 -9.61
N LYS A 18 8.76 -18.10 -8.67
CA LYS A 18 8.34 -17.91 -7.28
C LYS A 18 9.00 -16.68 -6.66
N ALA A 19 10.32 -16.53 -6.84
CA ALA A 19 11.04 -15.37 -6.34
C ALA A 19 10.58 -14.05 -6.97
N ALA A 20 10.28 -14.04 -8.27
CA ALA A 20 9.71 -12.89 -8.96
C ALA A 20 8.36 -12.49 -8.36
N ASN A 21 7.46 -13.45 -8.12
CA ASN A 21 6.16 -13.18 -7.48
C ASN A 21 6.32 -12.65 -6.05
N THR A 22 7.23 -13.22 -5.26
CA THR A 22 7.53 -12.72 -3.91
C THR A 22 8.08 -11.30 -3.96
N ALA A 23 9.02 -11.01 -4.85
CA ALA A 23 9.56 -9.66 -5.04
C ALA A 23 8.46 -8.68 -5.46
N ALA A 24 7.59 -9.06 -6.40
CA ALA A 24 6.48 -8.21 -6.83
C ALA A 24 5.56 -7.81 -5.67
N ILE A 25 5.20 -8.77 -4.80
CA ILE A 25 4.30 -8.53 -3.67
C ILE A 25 4.96 -7.66 -2.59
N ILE A 26 6.20 -7.99 -2.21
CA ILE A 26 6.92 -7.27 -1.15
C ILE A 26 7.22 -5.85 -1.61
N GLU A 27 7.80 -5.69 -2.79
CA GLU A 27 8.17 -4.38 -3.30
C GLU A 27 6.94 -3.51 -3.55
N ALA A 28 5.82 -4.06 -4.07
CA ALA A 28 4.59 -3.29 -4.24
C ALA A 28 4.10 -2.72 -2.90
N ARG A 29 4.14 -3.52 -1.83
CA ARG A 29 3.78 -3.08 -0.48
C ARG A 29 4.73 -2.03 0.09
N LEU A 30 6.02 -2.13 -0.19
CA LEU A 30 7.02 -1.16 0.29
C LEU A 30 6.99 0.14 -0.51
N THR A 31 6.69 0.09 -1.80
CA THR A 31 6.70 1.27 -2.66
C THR A 31 5.43 2.11 -2.55
N SER A 32 4.29 1.50 -2.25
CA SER A 32 3.01 2.21 -2.14
C SER A 32 2.79 2.75 -0.73
N GLN A 33 2.57 4.06 -0.63
CA GLN A 33 2.28 4.72 0.64
C GLN A 33 0.77 4.98 0.77
N PRO A 34 0.15 4.67 1.93
CA PRO A 34 -1.21 5.08 2.20
C PRO A 34 -1.35 6.59 2.03
N ARG A 35 -2.25 7.03 1.14
CA ARG A 35 -2.50 8.45 0.80
C ARG A 35 -1.34 9.16 0.09
N GLY A 36 -0.47 8.41 -0.59
CA GLY A 36 0.69 8.94 -1.29
C GLY A 36 0.82 8.44 -2.74
N PRO A 37 2.02 8.63 -3.33
CA PRO A 37 2.36 8.04 -4.62
C PRO A 37 2.19 6.52 -4.58
N GLN A 38 1.53 5.99 -5.58
CA GLN A 38 1.30 4.57 -5.78
C GLN A 38 2.22 4.05 -6.87
N TYR A 39 2.74 2.85 -6.63
CA TYR A 39 3.60 2.18 -7.59
C TYR A 39 3.13 0.74 -7.77
N GLN A 40 3.18 0.28 -9.01
CA GLN A 40 3.16 -1.14 -9.32
C GLN A 40 4.60 -1.63 -9.47
N VAL A 41 4.77 -2.94 -9.34
CA VAL A 41 6.05 -3.60 -9.55
C VAL A 41 5.93 -4.54 -10.73
N GLU A 42 6.74 -4.29 -11.74
CA GLU A 42 6.92 -5.22 -12.84
C GLU A 42 8.12 -6.12 -12.53
N THR A 43 8.00 -7.40 -12.89
CA THR A 43 9.10 -8.35 -12.77
C THR A 43 9.42 -8.95 -14.13
N LYS A 44 10.70 -9.27 -14.32
CA LYS A 44 11.21 -9.90 -15.52
C LYS A 44 12.20 -10.98 -15.14
N ILE A 45 12.05 -12.13 -15.76
CA ILE A 45 12.98 -13.24 -15.62
C ILE A 45 13.81 -13.30 -16.90
N LYS A 46 15.12 -13.43 -16.76
CA LYS A 46 16.02 -13.69 -17.88
C LYS A 46 16.91 -14.86 -17.53
N LYS A 47 17.14 -15.74 -18.49
CA LYS A 47 18.23 -16.72 -18.41
C LYS A 47 19.53 -15.99 -18.73
N VAL A 48 20.50 -16.08 -17.84
CA VAL A 48 21.86 -15.54 -18.01
C VAL A 48 22.78 -16.72 -17.76
N ASP A 49 23.50 -17.13 -18.81
CA ASP A 49 24.27 -18.36 -18.86
C ASP A 49 23.39 -19.59 -18.53
N GLU A 50 23.71 -20.30 -17.45
CA GLU A 50 22.99 -21.49 -16.98
C GLU A 50 21.98 -21.20 -15.87
N LYS A 51 21.91 -19.94 -15.39
CA LYS A 51 21.06 -19.55 -14.27
C LYS A 51 19.96 -18.59 -14.67
N TRP A 52 18.91 -18.58 -13.85
CA TRP A 52 17.77 -17.69 -13.99
C TRP A 52 17.96 -16.48 -13.09
N GLN A 53 17.91 -15.30 -13.71
CA GLN A 53 18.07 -14.02 -13.06
C GLN A 53 16.73 -13.28 -13.02
N VAL A 54 16.35 -12.83 -11.84
CA VAL A 54 15.15 -12.03 -11.65
C VAL A 54 15.52 -10.55 -11.58
N PHE A 55 14.75 -9.75 -12.30
CA PHE A 55 14.79 -8.29 -12.29
C PHE A 55 13.42 -7.77 -11.92
N TRP A 56 13.38 -6.63 -11.26
CA TRP A 56 12.13 -5.92 -10.97
C TRP A 56 12.31 -4.43 -11.16
N ARG A 57 11.21 -3.71 -11.36
CA ARG A 57 11.22 -2.26 -11.33
C ARG A 57 9.92 -1.75 -10.75
N LYS A 58 10.00 -0.61 -10.06
CA LYS A 58 8.82 0.18 -9.71
C LYS A 58 8.32 0.93 -10.94
N VAL A 59 7.01 1.04 -11.05
CA VAL A 59 6.30 1.79 -12.09
C VAL A 59 5.29 2.68 -11.38
N PHE A 60 5.46 3.99 -11.50
CA PHE A 60 4.51 4.93 -10.92
C PHE A 60 3.16 4.82 -11.62
N ILE A 61 2.10 4.59 -10.85
CA ILE A 61 0.74 4.43 -11.38
C ILE A 61 -0.19 5.59 -11.04
N GLY A 62 0.27 6.54 -10.24
CA GLY A 62 -0.52 7.71 -9.84
C GLY A 62 -0.46 7.95 -8.33
N TYR A 63 -1.40 8.74 -7.83
CA TYR A 63 -1.56 8.98 -6.41
C TYR A 63 -2.86 8.33 -5.95
N GLU A 64 -2.83 7.62 -4.82
CA GLU A 64 -4.06 7.24 -4.15
C GLU A 64 -4.54 8.47 -3.38
N ALA A 65 -5.54 9.15 -3.93
CA ALA A 65 -6.22 10.22 -3.21
C ALA A 65 -6.90 9.59 -1.99
N GLY A 66 -6.30 9.76 -0.81
CA GLY A 66 -7.01 9.46 0.45
C GLY A 66 -8.33 10.22 0.46
N CYS A 67 -9.43 9.56 0.84
CA CYS A 67 -10.81 10.06 0.82
C CYS A 67 -10.95 11.54 0.43
N GLY A 68 -10.96 11.81 -0.88
CA GLY A 68 -11.24 13.13 -1.45
C GLY A 68 -12.72 13.54 -1.37
N GLY A 69 -13.51 12.81 -0.59
CA GLY A 69 -14.83 13.22 -0.13
C GLY A 69 -14.76 13.35 1.39
N GLY A 70 -15.08 14.54 1.89
CA GLY A 70 -14.97 14.90 3.30
C GLY A 70 -15.44 13.79 4.25
N CYS A 71 -14.79 13.73 5.41
CA CYS A 71 -15.21 12.88 6.50
C CYS A 71 -16.72 13.07 6.74
N LYS A 72 -17.56 12.11 6.35
CA LYS A 72 -18.98 12.08 6.76
C LYS A 72 -19.15 11.84 8.27
N ALA A 73 -18.08 11.94 9.07
CA ALA A 73 -18.17 11.96 10.53
C ALA A 73 -18.28 13.39 11.10
N CYS A 74 -18.13 14.43 10.27
CA CYS A 74 -18.51 15.80 10.63
C CYS A 74 -19.85 16.12 9.97
N ASP A 75 -20.91 15.39 10.32
CA ASP A 75 -22.22 16.01 10.28
C ASP A 75 -22.20 17.11 11.34
N ASP A 76 -22.11 18.37 10.90
CA ASP A 76 -22.36 19.59 11.70
C ASP A 76 -23.84 19.67 12.11
N LYS A 77 -24.39 18.58 12.61
CA LYS A 77 -25.60 18.58 13.42
C LYS A 77 -25.17 18.22 14.82
N SER A 78 -24.75 19.26 15.56
CA SER A 78 -24.89 19.24 17.01
C SER A 78 -26.27 18.66 17.34
N PRO A 79 -26.40 17.57 18.10
CA PRO A 79 -27.71 17.14 18.53
C PRO A 79 -28.33 18.30 19.29
N GLN A 80 -29.45 18.85 18.80
CA GLN A 80 -30.26 19.79 19.56
C GLN A 80 -30.71 19.07 20.82
N SER A 81 -29.98 19.26 21.92
CA SER A 81 -30.36 18.77 23.23
C SER A 81 -31.41 19.72 23.80
N ASP A 82 -32.65 19.67 23.30
CA ASP A 82 -33.74 20.52 23.80
C ASP A 82 -34.26 20.11 25.19
N LYS A 83 -33.65 19.11 25.84
CA LYS A 83 -34.11 18.61 27.15
C LYS A 83 -32.95 18.21 28.07
N GLY A 84 -32.17 19.18 28.53
CA GLY A 84 -31.35 19.01 29.73
C GLY A 84 -32.23 19.03 30.98
N LYS A 85 -32.35 17.91 31.70
CA LYS A 85 -33.06 17.87 32.99
C LYS A 85 -32.11 18.35 34.09
N VAL A 86 -32.40 19.50 34.69
CA VAL A 86 -31.67 20.01 35.87
C VAL A 86 -31.96 19.11 37.07
N ILE A 87 -30.92 18.53 37.66
CA ILE A 87 -31.00 17.79 38.93
C ILE A 87 -30.55 18.74 40.04
N PRO A 88 -31.46 19.25 40.89
CA PRO A 88 -31.06 20.14 41.98
C PRO A 88 -30.33 19.34 43.07
N PHE A 89 -29.11 19.77 43.38
CA PHE A 89 -28.39 19.28 44.56
C PHE A 89 -28.98 19.92 45.81
N LYS A 90 -29.28 19.11 46.84
CA LYS A 90 -29.64 19.63 48.17
C LYS A 90 -28.40 20.30 48.78
N LYS A 91 -28.52 21.55 49.21
CA LYS A 91 -27.53 22.17 50.09
C LYS A 91 -27.55 21.43 51.43
N LEU A 92 -26.36 21.05 51.91
CA LEU A 92 -26.12 20.53 53.26
C LEU A 92 -26.47 21.60 54.30
#